data_AF-A0A6P0B6X1-F1
#
_entry.id   AF-A0A6P0B6X1-F1
#
_cell.length_a   1.000
_cell.length_b   1.000
_cell.length_c   1.000
_cell.angle_alpha   90.00
_cell.angle_beta   90.00
_cell.angle_gamma   90.00
#
_symmetry.space_group_name_H-M   'P 1'
#
loop_
_entity.id
_entity.type
_entity.pdbx_description
1 polymer ?
#
loop_
_entity_poly.entity_id
_entity_poly.type
_entity_poly.pdbx_seq_one_letter_code
_entity_poly.pdbx_strand_id
1 'polypeptide(L)'
;MARHASGPVTVQEEPNSIRTAFLRRATSALERISANVPAKDLADALSAPTDAGSLAQLLSRSDMVGAAINDLDPLVPALARNVEHRQNLIERAGGTMSAEDAGRMLGISRQAVDKRRRAGTLLAVREGSDWRYPLCQLDQGEVIAGISDVVRGFAAAGPWIALDFLLAADTALGGRTALQALREGDREAVRRLIRIETSDGFA
;
A
#
# COMPACT_ATOMS: atom_id res chain seq x y z
N MET A 1 -33.19 -14.56 46.27
CA MET A 1 -32.99 -13.46 45.31
C MET A 1 -31.52 -13.41 44.92
N ALA A 2 -31.27 -13.36 43.62
CA ALA A 2 -29.98 -13.53 42.96
C ALA A 2 -28.99 -12.37 43.19
N ARG A 3 -27.70 -12.66 43.04
CA ARG A 3 -26.73 -11.85 42.27
C ARG A 3 -25.40 -12.61 42.12
N HIS A 4 -25.24 -13.28 40.98
CA HIS A 4 -23.93 -13.68 40.47
C HIS A 4 -23.21 -12.43 39.95
N ALA A 5 -22.11 -12.04 40.59
CA ALA A 5 -21.19 -11.06 40.04
C ALA A 5 -20.24 -11.79 39.06
N SER A 6 -20.48 -11.63 37.76
CA SER A 6 -19.48 -11.95 36.74
C SER A 6 -18.37 -10.91 36.81
N GLY A 7 -17.18 -11.33 37.23
CA GLY A 7 -15.96 -10.54 37.06
C GLY A 7 -15.57 -10.48 35.58
N PRO A 8 -14.87 -9.42 35.14
CA PRO A 8 -14.48 -9.27 33.75
C PRO A 8 -13.44 -10.32 33.37
N VAL A 9 -13.69 -11.06 32.30
CA VAL A 9 -12.69 -11.93 31.65
C VAL A 9 -11.67 -11.02 30.97
N THR A 10 -10.55 -10.77 31.64
CA THR A 10 -9.35 -10.23 31.00
C THR A 10 -8.73 -11.31 30.15
N VAL A 11 -8.98 -11.27 28.84
CA VAL A 11 -8.23 -12.07 27.85
C VAL A 11 -6.83 -11.46 27.75
N GLN A 12 -5.88 -12.03 28.49
CA GLN A 12 -4.46 -11.79 28.26
C GLN A 12 -4.05 -12.62 27.03
N GLU A 13 -4.08 -12.02 25.84
CA GLU A 13 -3.48 -12.64 24.65
C GLU A 13 -1.96 -12.62 24.79
N GLU A 14 -1.40 -13.70 25.32
CA GLU A 14 0.04 -13.96 25.37
C GLU A 14 0.64 -13.90 23.95
N PRO A 15 1.74 -13.15 23.70
CA PRO A 15 2.38 -13.02 22.38
C PRO A 15 2.74 -14.35 21.71
N ASN A 16 2.90 -15.41 22.52
CA ASN A 16 3.19 -16.75 22.07
C ASN A 16 2.00 -17.40 21.34
N SER A 17 0.76 -17.02 21.68
CA SER A 17 -0.46 -17.55 21.05
C SER A 17 -0.64 -17.02 19.61
N ILE A 18 -0.36 -15.73 19.38
CA ILE A 18 -0.43 -15.10 18.06
C ILE A 18 0.65 -15.67 17.15
N ARG A 19 1.89 -15.81 17.66
CA ARG A 19 3.00 -16.44 16.92
C ARG A 19 2.66 -17.88 16.53
N THR A 20 2.12 -18.66 17.46
CA THR A 20 1.72 -20.05 17.21
C THR A 20 0.59 -20.14 16.19
N ALA A 21 -0.42 -19.27 16.30
CA ALA A 21 -1.52 -19.21 15.35
C ALA A 21 -1.06 -18.84 13.94
N PHE A 22 -0.14 -17.88 13.83
CA PHE A 22 0.47 -17.48 12.56
C PHE A 22 1.26 -18.64 11.94
N LEU A 23 2.16 -19.27 12.70
CA LEU A 23 2.97 -20.39 12.21
C LEU A 23 2.10 -21.55 11.74
N ARG A 24 1.07 -21.93 12.52
CA ARG A 24 0.13 -22.97 12.10
C ARG A 24 -0.56 -22.62 10.78
N ARG A 25 -1.00 -21.38 10.60
CA ARG A 25 -1.65 -20.93 9.35
C ARG A 25 -0.67 -20.90 8.18
N ALA A 26 0.55 -20.43 8.40
CA ALA A 26 1.61 -20.40 7.39
C ALA A 26 2.01 -21.81 6.95
N THR A 27 2.26 -22.72 7.89
CA THR A 27 2.61 -24.12 7.59
C THR A 27 1.48 -24.82 6.83
N SER A 28 0.23 -24.68 7.27
CA SER A 28 -0.90 -25.26 6.52
C SER A 28 -1.09 -24.66 5.13
N ALA A 29 -0.69 -23.41 4.89
CA ALA A 29 -0.68 -22.85 3.54
C ALA A 29 0.43 -23.47 2.68
N LEU A 30 1.64 -23.60 3.23
CA LEU A 30 2.79 -24.20 2.56
C LEU A 30 2.57 -25.69 2.24
N GLU A 31 1.97 -26.46 3.15
CA GLU A 31 1.60 -27.87 2.92
C GLU A 31 0.61 -28.03 1.75
N ARG A 32 -0.33 -27.09 1.61
CA ARG A 32 -1.30 -27.11 0.50
C ARG A 32 -0.70 -26.67 -0.82
N ILE A 33 0.21 -25.69 -0.78
CA ILE A 33 0.98 -25.28 -1.97
C ILE A 33 1.84 -26.45 -2.44
N SER A 34 2.61 -27.08 -1.54
CA SER A 34 3.49 -28.19 -1.91
C SER A 34 2.74 -29.40 -2.46
N ALA A 35 1.51 -29.67 -2.00
CA ALA A 35 0.67 -30.74 -2.54
C ALA A 35 0.28 -30.55 -4.01
N ASN A 36 0.27 -29.30 -4.51
CA ASN A 36 -0.15 -28.97 -5.87
C ASN A 36 1.02 -28.57 -6.79
N VAL A 37 2.25 -28.60 -6.29
CA VAL A 37 3.47 -28.25 -7.04
C VAL A 37 4.21 -29.52 -7.48
N PRO A 38 4.66 -29.62 -8.74
CA PRO A 38 5.47 -30.75 -9.19
C PRO A 38 6.75 -30.93 -8.35
N ALA A 39 7.13 -32.18 -8.07
CA ALA A 39 8.30 -32.50 -7.25
C ALA A 39 9.62 -31.88 -7.77
N LYS A 40 9.73 -31.69 -9.08
CA LYS A 40 10.88 -31.02 -9.71
C LYS A 40 10.99 -29.55 -9.27
N ASP A 41 9.87 -28.84 -9.22
CA ASP A 41 9.86 -27.42 -8.84
C ASP A 41 10.16 -27.24 -7.35
N LEU A 42 9.70 -28.17 -6.50
CA LEU A 42 10.08 -28.23 -5.09
C LEU A 42 11.59 -28.49 -4.92
N ALA A 43 12.15 -29.42 -5.70
CA ALA A 43 13.58 -29.72 -5.66
C ALA A 43 14.45 -28.53 -6.12
N ASP A 44 14.02 -27.83 -7.16
CA ASP A 44 14.70 -26.62 -7.61
C ASP A 44 14.64 -25.52 -6.54
N ALA A 45 13.49 -25.34 -5.88
CA ALA A 45 13.33 -24.35 -4.81
C ALA A 45 14.23 -24.69 -3.60
N LEU A 46 14.35 -25.97 -3.23
CA LEU A 46 15.24 -26.43 -2.16
C LEU A 46 16.73 -26.25 -2.48
N SER A 47 17.08 -25.95 -3.73
CA SER A 47 18.46 -25.63 -4.12
C SER A 47 18.87 -24.22 -3.70
N ALA A 48 17.94 -23.40 -3.21
CA ALA A 48 18.25 -22.08 -2.69
C ALA A 48 19.10 -22.16 -1.40
N PRO A 49 20.05 -21.24 -1.18
CA PRO A 49 20.95 -21.29 -0.02
C PRO A 49 20.29 -21.08 1.35
N THR A 50 19.03 -20.65 1.40
CA THR A 50 18.32 -20.34 2.65
C THR A 50 16.85 -20.74 2.57
N ASP A 51 16.21 -20.95 3.73
CA ASP A 51 14.77 -21.23 3.83
C ASP A 51 13.93 -20.11 3.18
N ALA A 52 14.31 -18.85 3.43
CA ALA A 52 13.65 -17.69 2.83
C ALA A 52 13.85 -17.65 1.31
N GLY A 53 15.03 -18.00 0.82
CA GLY A 53 15.32 -18.10 -0.62
C GLY A 53 14.50 -19.21 -1.29
N SER A 54 14.33 -20.35 -0.62
CA SER A 54 13.53 -21.47 -1.11
C SER A 54 12.07 -21.07 -1.28
N LEU A 55 11.53 -20.34 -0.29
CA LEU A 55 10.17 -19.79 -0.35
C LEU A 55 10.02 -18.74 -1.46
N ALA A 56 10.98 -17.81 -1.58
CA ALA A 56 10.94 -16.79 -2.62
C ALA A 56 10.97 -17.39 -4.04
N GLN A 57 11.80 -18.40 -4.27
CA GLN A 57 11.91 -19.08 -5.55
C GLN A 57 10.64 -19.86 -5.89
N LEU A 58 10.02 -20.51 -4.89
CA LEU A 58 8.73 -21.19 -5.05
C LEU A 58 7.59 -20.23 -5.41
N LEU A 59 7.53 -19.07 -4.74
CA LEU A 59 6.50 -18.05 -4.97
C LEU A 59 6.66 -17.28 -6.29
N SER A 60 7.88 -17.24 -6.83
CA SER A 60 8.18 -16.51 -8.09
C SER A 60 7.79 -17.29 -9.35
N ARG A 61 7.46 -18.59 -9.25
CA ARG A 61 6.96 -19.39 -10.38
C ARG A 61 5.47 -19.11 -10.59
N SER A 62 5.18 -18.02 -11.30
CA SER A 62 3.83 -17.45 -11.52
C SER A 62 2.83 -18.36 -12.26
N ASP A 63 3.27 -19.50 -12.76
CA ASP A 63 2.54 -20.40 -13.65
C ASP A 63 1.70 -21.48 -12.93
N MET A 64 1.92 -21.73 -11.63
CA MET A 64 1.15 -22.73 -10.85
C MET A 64 0.49 -22.16 -9.58
N VAL A 65 0.93 -20.98 -9.15
CA VAL A 65 0.38 -20.19 -8.03
C VAL A 65 -1.04 -19.70 -8.34
N GLY A 66 -1.45 -19.61 -9.60
CA GLY A 66 -2.81 -19.21 -9.98
C GLY A 66 -3.87 -20.26 -9.64
N ALA A 67 -3.71 -21.51 -10.11
CA ALA A 67 -4.76 -22.52 -10.01
C ALA A 67 -4.95 -23.06 -8.58
N ALA A 68 -3.86 -23.34 -7.86
CA ALA A 68 -3.92 -23.90 -6.51
C ALA A 68 -4.32 -22.87 -5.44
N ILE A 69 -4.12 -21.57 -5.68
CA ILE A 69 -4.48 -20.49 -4.74
C ILE A 69 -5.89 -19.94 -5.00
N ASN A 70 -6.35 -19.96 -6.25
CA ASN A 70 -7.73 -19.60 -6.61
C ASN A 70 -8.77 -20.42 -5.83
N ASP A 71 -8.49 -21.70 -5.55
CA ASP A 71 -9.38 -22.59 -4.78
C ASP A 71 -9.30 -22.38 -3.26
N LEU A 72 -8.29 -21.66 -2.74
CA LEU A 72 -8.03 -21.51 -1.30
C LEU A 72 -8.62 -20.24 -0.70
N ASP A 73 -8.48 -19.12 -1.41
CA ASP A 73 -9.12 -17.85 -1.09
C ASP A 73 -9.13 -16.99 -2.36
N PRO A 74 -10.32 -16.75 -2.96
CA PRO A 74 -10.48 -15.95 -4.17
C PRO A 74 -9.87 -14.54 -4.10
N LEU A 75 -9.59 -14.03 -2.89
CA LEU A 75 -9.01 -12.71 -2.68
C LEU A 75 -7.48 -12.68 -2.81
N VAL A 76 -6.77 -13.80 -2.73
CA VAL A 76 -5.29 -13.80 -2.74
C VAL A 76 -4.71 -13.22 -4.04
N PRO A 77 -5.20 -13.55 -5.24
CA PRO A 77 -4.74 -12.88 -6.47
C PRO A 77 -5.01 -11.37 -6.46
N ALA A 78 -6.13 -10.93 -5.88
CA ALA A 78 -6.45 -9.52 -5.76
C ALA A 78 -5.51 -8.80 -4.77
N LEU A 79 -5.16 -9.45 -3.67
CA LEU A 79 -4.17 -8.96 -2.70
C LEU A 79 -2.78 -8.85 -3.33
N ALA A 80 -2.35 -9.87 -4.07
CA ALA A 80 -1.06 -9.87 -4.78
C ALA A 80 -0.99 -8.71 -5.78
N ARG A 81 -2.02 -8.55 -6.63
CA ARG A 81 -2.12 -7.41 -7.56
C ARG A 81 -2.10 -6.07 -6.85
N ASN A 82 -2.74 -5.97 -5.67
CA ASN A 82 -2.75 -4.73 -4.91
C ASN A 82 -1.36 -4.38 -4.34
N VAL A 83 -0.59 -5.37 -3.87
CA VAL A 83 0.79 -5.18 -3.41
C VAL A 83 1.69 -4.76 -4.57
N GLU A 84 1.61 -5.46 -5.70
CA GLU A 84 2.39 -5.15 -6.90
C GLU A 84 2.07 -3.73 -7.43
N HIS A 85 0.79 -3.37 -7.48
CA HIS A 85 0.36 -2.03 -7.88
C HIS A 85 0.93 -0.94 -6.98
N ARG A 86 0.88 -1.12 -5.65
CA ARG A 86 1.46 -0.17 -4.71
C ARG A 86 2.97 -0.03 -4.90
N GLN A 87 3.68 -1.13 -5.13
CA GLN A 87 5.12 -1.11 -5.40
C GLN A 87 5.42 -0.32 -6.68
N ASN A 88 4.66 -0.55 -7.76
CA ASN A 88 4.78 0.21 -9.00
C ASN A 88 4.50 1.71 -8.81
N LEU A 89 3.51 2.07 -7.99
CA LEU A 89 3.22 3.47 -7.67
C LEU A 89 4.39 4.14 -6.93
N ILE A 90 5.02 3.45 -5.98
CA ILE A 90 6.20 3.98 -5.29
C ILE A 90 7.36 4.20 -6.26
N GLU A 91 7.62 3.25 -7.16
CA GLU A 91 8.68 3.37 -8.17
C GLU A 91 8.42 4.56 -9.10
N ARG A 92 7.20 4.69 -9.63
CA ARG A 92 6.78 5.82 -10.49
C ARG A 92 6.77 7.16 -9.76
N ALA A 93 6.59 7.15 -8.44
CA ALA A 93 6.73 8.33 -7.60
C ALA A 93 8.19 8.75 -7.36
N GLY A 94 9.17 7.97 -7.84
CA GLY A 94 10.59 8.18 -7.56
C GLY A 94 10.98 7.73 -6.15
N GLY A 95 10.20 6.85 -5.54
CA GLY A 95 10.37 6.36 -4.17
C GLY A 95 9.57 7.15 -3.13
N THR A 96 9.83 6.82 -1.86
CA THR A 96 9.28 7.54 -0.69
C THR A 96 10.38 7.96 0.27
N MET A 97 10.07 8.93 1.12
CA MET A 97 10.95 9.41 2.18
C MET A 97 10.31 9.27 3.57
N SER A 98 11.14 9.24 4.60
CA SER A 98 10.67 9.32 6.00
C SER A 98 10.15 10.72 6.35
N ALA A 99 9.49 10.86 7.50
CA ALA A 99 9.07 12.18 8.00
C ALA A 99 10.28 13.08 8.31
N GLU A 100 11.38 12.50 8.79
CA GLU A 100 12.64 13.19 9.05
C GLU A 100 13.26 13.72 7.77
N ASP A 101 13.32 12.91 6.71
CA ASP A 101 13.87 13.29 5.41
C ASP A 101 13.02 14.36 4.72
N ALA A 102 11.68 14.20 4.77
CA ALA A 102 10.74 15.21 4.30
C ALA A 102 10.91 16.54 5.03
N GLY A 103 11.13 16.49 6.34
CA GLY A 103 11.41 17.68 7.14
C GLY A 103 12.66 18.40 6.67
N ARG A 104 13.76 17.65 6.46
CA ARG A 104 15.02 18.22 5.94
C ARG A 104 14.84 18.84 4.56
N MET A 105 14.13 18.17 3.65
CA MET A 105 13.89 18.68 2.30
C MET A 105 13.03 19.95 2.28
N LEU A 106 12.01 20.02 3.14
CA LEU A 106 11.08 21.15 3.25
C LEU A 106 11.57 22.28 4.16
N GLY A 107 12.72 22.12 4.83
CA GLY A 107 13.21 23.07 5.82
C GLY A 107 12.31 23.21 7.08
N ILE A 108 11.59 22.14 7.45
CA ILE A 108 10.68 22.12 8.61
C ILE A 108 10.95 20.93 9.54
N SER A 109 10.42 20.96 10.76
CA SER A 109 10.56 19.84 11.69
C SER A 109 9.74 18.62 11.24
N ARG A 110 10.16 17.42 11.63
CA ARG A 110 9.36 16.17 11.49
C ARG A 110 7.93 16.35 12.02
N GLN A 111 7.77 17.01 13.17
CA GLN A 111 6.45 17.28 13.75
C GLN A 111 5.58 18.19 12.86
N ALA A 112 6.20 19.15 12.17
CA ALA A 112 5.51 20.00 11.20
C ALA A 112 5.10 19.22 9.94
N VAL A 113 5.92 18.28 9.47
CA VAL A 113 5.55 17.33 8.41
C VAL A 113 4.32 16.51 8.83
N ASP A 114 4.36 15.91 10.02
CA ASP A 114 3.24 15.13 10.56
C ASP A 114 1.96 15.99 10.70
N LYS A 115 2.11 17.26 11.10
CA LYS A 115 1.00 18.22 11.16
C LYS A 115 0.41 18.49 9.77
N ARG A 116 1.24 18.70 8.74
CA ARG A 116 0.79 18.90 7.35
C ARG A 116 0.07 17.67 6.80
N ARG A 117 0.61 16.46 7.06
CA ARG A 117 -0.05 15.20 6.70
C ARG A 117 -1.44 15.09 7.32
N ARG A 118 -1.57 15.34 8.63
CA ARG A 118 -2.86 15.31 9.35
C ARG A 118 -3.85 16.36 8.84
N ALA A 119 -3.34 17.51 8.40
CA ALA A 119 -4.15 18.58 7.81
C ALA A 119 -4.53 18.33 6.33
N GLY A 120 -4.11 17.19 5.75
CA GLY A 120 -4.33 16.87 4.34
C GLY A 120 -3.63 17.82 3.38
N THR A 121 -2.52 18.44 3.80
CA THR A 121 -1.72 19.33 2.94
C THR A 121 -0.42 18.69 2.45
N LEU A 122 -0.18 17.43 2.83
CA LEU A 122 0.94 16.63 2.36
C LEU A 122 0.48 15.19 2.18
N LEU A 123 0.83 14.57 1.05
CA LEU A 123 0.48 13.19 0.76
C LEU A 123 1.44 12.26 1.51
N ALA A 124 0.88 11.27 2.19
CA ALA A 124 1.64 10.18 2.78
C ALA A 124 0.86 8.87 2.64
N VAL A 125 1.57 7.81 2.30
CA VAL A 125 1.06 6.44 2.22
C VAL A 125 1.56 5.62 3.39
N ARG A 126 0.85 4.54 3.73
CA ARG A 126 1.28 3.60 4.76
C ARG A 126 2.10 2.48 4.14
N GLU A 127 3.32 2.30 4.64
CA GLU A 127 4.15 1.12 4.41
C GLU A 127 4.42 0.47 5.78
N GLY A 128 3.72 -0.64 6.07
CA GLY A 128 3.69 -1.23 7.41
C GLY A 128 3.04 -0.29 8.44
N SER A 129 3.72 -0.08 9.57
CA SER A 129 3.28 0.85 10.63
C SER A 129 3.54 2.32 10.29
N ASP A 130 4.44 2.59 9.35
CA ASP A 130 5.06 3.90 9.17
C ASP A 130 4.40 4.70 8.05
N TRP A 131 4.49 6.02 8.19
CA TRP A 131 4.09 6.95 7.14
C TRP A 131 5.28 7.25 6.24
N ARG A 132 5.05 7.13 4.94
CA ARG A 132 6.03 7.36 3.89
C ARG A 132 5.52 8.42 2.94
N TYR A 133 6.39 9.34 2.55
CA TYR A 133 6.04 10.53 1.79
C TYR A 133 6.56 10.37 0.35
N PRO A 134 5.70 10.19 -0.67
CA PRO A 134 6.14 10.03 -2.05
C PRO A 134 6.99 11.22 -2.53
N LEU A 135 8.13 10.98 -3.18
CA LEU A 135 9.06 12.04 -3.64
C LEU A 135 8.41 12.95 -4.68
N CYS A 136 7.59 12.38 -5.55
CA CYS A 136 6.98 13.08 -6.69
C CYS A 136 6.17 14.33 -6.32
N GLN A 137 5.67 14.44 -5.09
CA GLN A 137 4.85 15.57 -4.63
C GLN A 137 5.65 16.86 -4.39
N LEU A 138 6.98 16.76 -4.37
CA LEU A 138 7.89 17.87 -4.13
C LEU A 138 8.54 18.32 -5.44
N ASP A 139 8.80 19.62 -5.53
CA ASP A 139 9.61 20.23 -6.57
C ASP A 139 10.46 21.34 -5.95
N GLN A 140 11.77 21.33 -6.23
CA GLN A 140 12.75 22.30 -5.72
C GLN A 140 12.68 22.59 -4.20
N GLY A 141 12.36 21.58 -3.38
CA GLY A 141 12.28 21.71 -1.92
C GLY A 141 10.93 22.23 -1.40
N GLU A 142 9.95 22.43 -2.28
CA GLU A 142 8.58 22.83 -1.92
C GLU A 142 7.56 21.76 -2.33
N VAL A 143 6.38 21.81 -1.71
CA VAL A 143 5.26 20.97 -2.11
C VAL A 143 4.63 21.58 -3.35
N ILE A 144 4.44 20.78 -4.40
CA ILE A 144 3.80 21.23 -5.64
C ILE A 144 2.42 21.80 -5.33
N ALA A 145 2.14 23.00 -5.86
CA ALA A 145 0.87 23.68 -5.64
C ALA A 145 -0.29 22.84 -6.20
N GLY A 146 -1.30 22.58 -5.36
CA GLY A 146 -2.48 21.76 -5.71
C GLY A 146 -2.47 20.35 -5.12
N ILE A 147 -1.36 19.87 -4.56
CA ILE A 147 -1.31 18.56 -3.87
C ILE A 147 -2.35 18.46 -2.75
N SER A 148 -2.58 19.54 -1.99
CA SER A 148 -3.60 19.56 -0.94
C SER A 148 -5.02 19.32 -1.47
N ASP A 149 -5.31 19.77 -2.69
CA ASP A 149 -6.64 19.58 -3.29
C ASP A 149 -6.85 18.11 -3.65
N VAL A 150 -5.81 17.45 -4.17
CA VAL A 150 -5.82 16.00 -4.45
C VAL A 150 -5.97 15.19 -3.17
N VAL A 151 -5.12 15.46 -2.16
CA VAL A 151 -5.15 14.71 -0.88
C VAL A 151 -6.51 14.81 -0.20
N ARG A 152 -7.13 15.99 -0.24
CA ARG A 152 -8.47 16.21 0.33
C ARG A 152 -9.57 15.61 -0.52
N GLY A 153 -9.49 15.74 -1.85
CA GLY A 153 -10.47 15.16 -2.77
C GLY A 153 -10.61 13.65 -2.61
N PHE A 154 -9.50 12.96 -2.37
CA PHE A 154 -9.46 11.51 -2.18
C PHE A 154 -9.40 11.08 -0.70
N ALA A 155 -9.75 11.95 0.26
CA ALA A 155 -9.66 11.63 1.68
C ALA A 155 -10.51 10.39 2.09
N ALA A 156 -11.67 10.20 1.45
CA ALA A 156 -12.54 9.04 1.68
C ALA A 156 -12.00 7.75 1.05
N ALA A 157 -11.46 7.84 -0.18
CA ALA A 157 -10.90 6.70 -0.90
C ALA A 157 -9.51 6.28 -0.38
N GLY A 158 -8.78 7.21 0.22
CA GLY A 158 -7.51 6.99 0.88
C GLY A 158 -6.28 7.40 0.06
N PRO A 159 -5.10 7.47 0.73
CA PRO A 159 -3.90 8.08 0.16
C PRO A 159 -3.28 7.29 -0.99
N TRP A 160 -3.49 5.97 -1.05
CA TRP A 160 -3.01 5.15 -2.17
C TRP A 160 -3.77 5.49 -3.47
N ILE A 161 -5.07 5.76 -3.39
CA ILE A 161 -5.87 6.22 -4.53
C ILE A 161 -5.45 7.63 -4.95
N ALA A 162 -5.18 8.51 -3.99
CA ALA A 162 -4.65 9.85 -4.29
C ALA A 162 -3.30 9.79 -5.03
N LEU A 163 -2.42 8.86 -4.66
CA LEU A 163 -1.14 8.65 -5.35
C LEU A 163 -1.34 8.09 -6.77
N ASP A 164 -2.24 7.11 -6.92
CA ASP A 164 -2.57 6.54 -8.22
C ASP A 164 -3.12 7.61 -9.18
N PHE A 165 -4.09 8.39 -8.72
CA PHE A 165 -4.64 9.54 -9.44
C PHE A 165 -3.57 10.53 -9.91
N LEU A 166 -2.58 10.85 -9.06
CA LEU A 166 -1.49 11.76 -9.44
C LEU A 166 -0.65 11.22 -10.60
N LEU A 167 -0.49 9.90 -10.66
CA LEU A 167 0.43 9.24 -11.58
C LEU A 167 -0.26 8.71 -12.83
N ALA A 168 -1.58 8.48 -12.80
CA ALA A 168 -2.38 8.03 -13.93
C ALA A 168 -2.47 9.11 -15.02
N ALA A 169 -2.29 8.70 -16.28
CA ALA A 169 -2.51 9.56 -17.43
C ALA A 169 -4.01 9.70 -17.70
N ASP A 170 -4.46 10.92 -18.00
CA ASP A 170 -5.88 11.22 -18.17
C ASP A 170 -6.15 11.95 -19.50
N THR A 171 -7.16 11.49 -20.23
CA THR A 171 -7.55 12.09 -21.51
C THR A 171 -8.10 13.51 -21.36
N ALA A 172 -8.78 13.84 -20.25
CA ALA A 172 -9.25 15.19 -19.93
C ALA A 172 -8.08 16.15 -19.64
N LEU A 173 -6.89 15.62 -19.35
CA LEU A 173 -5.64 16.38 -19.22
C LEU A 173 -4.77 16.33 -20.48
N GLY A 174 -5.30 15.82 -21.60
CA GLY A 174 -4.57 15.68 -22.86
C GLY A 174 -3.52 14.57 -22.84
N GLY A 175 -3.75 13.50 -22.07
CA GLY A 175 -2.83 12.39 -21.89
C GLY A 175 -1.72 12.65 -20.86
N ARG A 176 -1.69 13.83 -20.25
CA ARG A 176 -0.83 14.15 -19.10
C ARG A 176 -1.36 13.46 -17.84
N THR A 177 -0.49 13.29 -16.87
CA THR A 177 -0.90 12.93 -15.50
C THR A 177 -1.34 14.17 -14.73
N ALA A 178 -2.13 13.97 -13.66
CA ALA A 178 -2.48 15.08 -12.77
C ALA A 178 -1.21 15.72 -12.16
N LEU A 179 -0.18 14.94 -11.83
CA LEU A 179 1.10 15.46 -11.36
C LEU A 179 1.80 16.36 -12.40
N GLN A 180 1.82 15.97 -13.68
CA GLN A 180 2.40 16.78 -14.75
C GLN A 180 1.64 18.10 -14.90
N ALA A 181 0.31 18.04 -14.94
CA ALA A 181 -0.53 19.24 -15.01
C ALA A 181 -0.29 20.18 -13.81
N LEU A 182 -0.13 19.65 -12.59
CA LEU A 182 0.21 20.47 -11.42
C LEU A 182 1.59 21.13 -11.53
N ARG A 183 2.62 20.42 -12.02
CA ARG A 183 3.96 20.99 -12.25
C ARG A 183 3.96 22.10 -13.29
N GLU A 184 3.11 21.98 -14.30
CA GLU A 184 2.90 23.00 -15.34
C GLU A 184 1.99 24.16 -14.86
N GLY A 185 1.48 24.09 -13.63
CA GLY A 185 0.64 25.13 -13.03
C GLY A 185 -0.85 25.05 -13.36
N ASP A 186 -1.29 24.03 -14.09
CA ASP A 186 -2.68 23.82 -14.54
C ASP A 186 -3.56 23.21 -13.43
N ARG A 187 -3.64 23.91 -12.29
CA ARG A 187 -4.34 23.44 -11.09
C ARG A 187 -5.85 23.35 -11.29
N GLU A 188 -6.43 24.20 -12.12
CA GLU A 188 -7.88 24.19 -12.37
C GLU A 188 -8.32 22.98 -13.18
N ALA A 189 -7.50 22.50 -14.13
CA ALA A 189 -7.80 21.24 -14.82
C ALA A 189 -7.81 20.06 -13.84
N VAL A 190 -6.82 20.00 -12.94
CA VAL A 190 -6.75 18.93 -11.92
C VAL A 190 -7.94 19.01 -10.95
N ARG A 191 -8.34 20.21 -10.50
CA ARG A 191 -9.54 20.38 -9.66
C ARG A 191 -10.83 19.95 -10.34
N ARG A 192 -10.97 20.23 -11.64
CA ARG A 192 -12.11 19.74 -12.43
C ARG A 192 -12.11 18.22 -12.47
N LEU A 193 -10.96 17.61 -12.74
CA LEU A 193 -10.84 16.16 -12.81
C LEU A 193 -11.14 15.49 -11.46
N ILE A 194 -10.63 16.03 -10.34
CA ILE A 194 -10.98 15.54 -9.00
C ILE A 194 -12.49 15.51 -8.80
N ARG A 195 -13.21 16.57 -9.21
CA ARG A 195 -14.67 16.61 -9.04
C ARG A 195 -15.37 15.54 -9.85
N ILE A 196 -14.92 15.25 -11.07
CA ILE A 196 -15.48 14.19 -11.93
C ILE A 196 -15.30 12.83 -11.23
N GLU A 197 -14.06 12.49 -10.90
CA GLU A 197 -13.72 11.20 -10.26
C GLU A 197 -14.36 10.99 -8.88
N THR A 198 -14.53 12.07 -8.11
CA THR A 198 -15.14 11.99 -6.77
C THR A 198 -16.66 12.08 -6.78
N SER A 199 -17.27 12.58 -7.86
CA SER A 199 -18.73 12.65 -8.01
C SER A 199 -19.30 11.40 -8.69
N ASP A 200 -18.51 10.76 -9.56
CA ASP A 200 -18.89 9.52 -10.26
C ASP A 200 -18.57 8.25 -9.44
N GLY A 201 -17.82 8.38 -8.34
CA GLY A 201 -17.46 7.29 -7.43
C GLY A 201 -18.49 7.02 -6.32
N PHE A 202 -19.35 6.02 -6.54
CA PHE A 202 -20.19 5.32 -5.54
C PHE A 202 -21.22 6.17 -4.76
N ALA A 203 -22.38 6.35 -5.39
CA ALA A 203 -23.68 6.28 -4.71
C ALA A 203 -24.22 4.84 -4.77
#